data_AF-A0A2T7PA51-F1
#
_entry.id   AF-A0A2T7PA51-F1
#
_cell.length_a   1.000
_cell.length_b   1.000
_cell.length_c   1.000
_cell.angle_alpha   90.00
_cell.angle_beta   90.00
_cell.angle_gamma   90.00
#
_symmetry.space_group_name_H-M   'P 1'
#
loop_
_entity.id
_entity.type
_entity.pdbx_description
1 polymer ?
#
loop_
_entity_poly.entity_id
_entity_poly.type
_entity_poly.pdbx_seq_one_letter_code
_entity_poly.pdbx_strand_id
1 'polypeptide(L)'
;MLFSDTAVLDLVNACNEDLRLGAACGRTYPMGKKINPIVWYQIFEYAKDFWMIKSAQNVIGSVMCCPGCFSLYRASAINDVVGKYSEPTTRAGDVFTKDTGEDRWMCTLMMMKGWKLRYSTYAVNSTYCPDSISEFIKQRRRWILSDFANSFLVFRNLPRLMRSNGCFSFMYALYLVQLFIIVIFSPGTTVVMLTVGVELLTGAPYHVTTPVMAMIFVLYGLTCCLLSPEVQVRVTKFSIIVLGISMAAVVIGAGAYVLIDMIKSIQLGGLSLMEHYLLLALTGSLIYAALMHPKECYILVYGIVYLFYFPAMYMLLPLYALCNIVDQSWGTRDNQKPKVPKLICFPRIRRKKQKKAKDPGSCENLSEDPAAVSQEIKSLSPEEESFWTRLVVQLIGKNVNLGLSMEDLAKGLRNLRFRVVVAVMVLNLLWVIGLSFFYLWSFKSGSQISAYGILNGVLYAFSFFIQIVGMTVYRVQDGVHRLGKKIYGTEKPYYVRSADER
;
A
#
# COMPACT_ATOMS: atom_id res chain seq x y z
N MET A 1 -13.41 7.31 13.79
CA MET A 1 -11.97 7.56 14.04
C MET A 1 -11.82 8.08 15.45
N LEU A 2 -10.72 7.76 16.13
CA LEU A 2 -10.42 8.22 17.49
C LEU A 2 -9.07 8.93 17.51
N PHE A 3 -8.99 10.13 18.07
CA PHE A 3 -7.74 10.86 18.34
C PHE A 3 -7.93 11.73 19.59
N SER A 4 -6.84 12.13 20.24
CA SER A 4 -6.87 13.05 21.39
C SER A 4 -6.64 14.50 20.98
N ASP A 5 -7.10 15.45 21.78
CA ASP A 5 -6.84 16.88 21.57
C ASP A 5 -5.34 17.20 21.53
N THR A 6 -4.56 16.50 22.37
CA THR A 6 -3.09 16.60 22.38
C THR A 6 -2.47 16.21 21.04
N ALA A 7 -3.02 15.19 20.36
CA ALA A 7 -2.52 14.76 19.06
C ALA A 7 -2.76 15.82 17.97
N VAL A 8 -3.86 16.56 18.06
CA VAL A 8 -4.14 17.70 17.17
C VAL A 8 -3.16 18.84 17.45
N LEU A 9 -2.95 19.17 18.73
CA LEU A 9 -1.98 20.19 19.14
C LEU A 9 -0.56 19.85 18.66
N ASP A 10 -0.16 18.58 18.71
CA ASP A 10 1.15 18.14 18.20
C ASP A 10 1.32 18.38 16.69
N LEU A 11 0.26 18.21 15.88
CA LEU A 11 0.31 18.55 14.45
C LEU A 11 0.36 20.07 14.23
N VAL A 12 -0.41 20.83 15.01
CA VAL A 12 -0.39 22.31 14.96
C VAL A 12 1.00 22.83 15.30
N ASN A 13 1.61 22.32 16.38
CA ASN A 13 2.96 22.68 16.81
C ASN A 13 3.98 22.33 15.72
N ALA A 14 3.90 21.13 15.13
CA ALA A 14 4.79 20.73 14.04
C ALA A 14 4.71 21.66 12.83
N CYS A 15 3.51 22.15 12.50
CA CYS A 15 3.32 23.17 11.46
C CYS A 15 3.85 24.54 11.88
N ASN A 16 3.72 24.96 13.13
CA ASN A 16 4.19 26.27 13.57
C ASN A 16 5.72 26.34 13.74
N GLU A 17 6.38 25.21 14.02
CA GLU A 17 7.84 25.12 14.15
C GLU A 17 8.59 25.29 12.82
N ASP A 18 7.99 24.93 11.68
CA ASP A 18 8.62 25.05 10.35
C ASP A 18 7.66 25.73 9.36
N LEU A 19 7.94 26.98 9.04
CA LEU A 19 7.15 27.77 8.09
C LEU A 19 7.14 27.18 6.67
N ARG A 20 8.13 26.36 6.31
CA ARG A 20 8.17 25.65 5.01
C ARG A 20 7.26 24.41 5.00
N LEU A 21 6.69 24.04 6.14
CA LEU A 21 5.82 22.87 6.26
C LEU A 21 4.42 23.19 5.73
N GLY A 22 4.04 22.50 4.65
CA GLY A 22 2.71 22.59 4.06
C GLY A 22 1.71 21.65 4.71
N ALA A 23 2.17 20.49 5.20
CA ALA A 23 1.32 19.55 5.93
C ALA A 23 2.10 18.64 6.89
N ALA A 24 1.41 18.16 7.92
CA ALA A 24 1.91 17.16 8.85
C ALA A 24 0.89 16.02 9.00
N CYS A 25 1.36 14.78 9.11
CA CYS A 25 0.51 13.62 9.42
C CYS A 25 0.94 12.90 10.70
N GLY A 26 -0.03 12.28 11.36
CA GLY A 26 0.18 11.50 12.57
C GLY A 26 0.43 10.01 12.34
N ARG A 27 0.69 9.30 13.44
CA ARG A 27 0.77 7.84 13.53
C ARG A 27 -0.64 7.25 13.65
N THR A 28 -1.06 6.48 12.65
CA THR A 28 -2.39 5.86 12.61
C THR A 28 -2.37 4.39 13.00
N TYR A 29 -3.18 4.01 13.98
CA TYR A 29 -3.39 2.62 14.39
C TYR A 29 -4.67 2.05 13.73
N PRO A 30 -4.56 0.97 12.94
CA PRO A 30 -5.74 0.28 12.45
C PRO A 30 -6.38 -0.53 13.59
N MET A 31 -7.71 -0.52 13.65
CA MET A 31 -8.52 -1.26 14.60
C MET A 31 -9.57 -2.11 13.88
N GLY A 32 -10.02 -3.18 14.51
CA GLY A 32 -11.02 -4.08 13.95
C GLY A 32 -11.32 -5.22 14.92
N LYS A 33 -11.97 -6.28 14.41
CA LYS A 33 -12.25 -7.50 15.19
C LYS A 33 -10.95 -8.07 15.78
N LYS A 34 -10.97 -8.38 17.08
CA LYS A 34 -9.78 -8.80 17.85
C LYS A 34 -9.11 -10.07 17.30
N ILE A 35 -9.90 -11.07 16.89
CA ILE A 35 -9.41 -12.34 16.34
C ILE A 35 -9.70 -12.36 14.84
N ASN A 36 -8.83 -11.70 14.07
CA ASN A 36 -8.99 -11.63 12.63
C ASN A 36 -7.62 -11.45 11.93
N PRO A 37 -7.16 -12.44 11.14
CA PRO A 37 -5.88 -12.37 10.45
C PRO A 37 -5.70 -11.15 9.53
N ILE A 38 -6.78 -10.67 8.91
CA ILE A 38 -6.71 -9.50 8.02
C ILE A 38 -6.50 -8.22 8.83
N VAL A 39 -7.10 -8.13 10.01
CA VAL A 39 -6.87 -7.02 10.93
C VAL A 39 -5.43 -7.07 11.44
N TRP A 40 -4.95 -8.25 11.85
CA TRP A 40 -3.57 -8.45 12.30
C TRP A 40 -2.54 -8.09 11.23
N TYR A 41 -2.76 -8.53 9.99
CA TYR A 41 -1.97 -8.13 8.82
C TYR A 41 -1.82 -6.60 8.74
N GLN A 42 -2.94 -5.88 8.83
CA GLN A 42 -2.97 -4.43 8.70
C GLN A 42 -2.30 -3.73 9.89
N ILE A 43 -2.46 -4.24 11.11
CA ILE A 43 -1.75 -3.74 12.30
C ILE A 43 -0.24 -3.79 12.10
N PHE A 44 0.28 -4.92 11.62
CA PHE A 44 1.71 -5.07 11.36
C PHE A 44 2.17 -4.20 10.18
N GLU A 45 1.45 -4.21 9.06
CA GLU A 45 1.78 -3.44 7.86
C GLU A 45 1.90 -1.95 8.19
N TYR A 46 0.89 -1.38 8.87
CA TYR A 46 0.91 0.01 9.29
C TYR A 46 2.09 0.29 10.21
N ALA A 47 2.33 -0.57 11.21
CA ALA A 47 3.44 -0.39 12.13
C ALA A 47 4.79 -0.36 11.39
N LYS A 48 5.07 -1.38 10.57
CA LYS A 48 6.30 -1.47 9.77
C LYS A 48 6.49 -0.22 8.89
N ASP A 49 5.45 0.20 8.18
CA ASP A 49 5.53 1.34 7.25
C ASP A 49 5.76 2.66 7.98
N PHE A 50 5.13 2.86 9.13
CA PHE A 50 5.36 4.04 9.96
C PHE A 50 6.76 4.04 10.60
N TRP A 51 7.18 2.91 11.16
CA TRP A 51 8.48 2.77 11.82
C TRP A 51 9.64 3.00 10.85
N MET A 52 9.58 2.40 9.67
CA MET A 52 10.72 2.35 8.75
C MET A 52 10.59 3.36 7.62
N ILE A 53 9.52 3.27 6.83
CA ILE A 53 9.38 4.03 5.59
C ILE A 53 9.09 5.51 5.89
N LYS A 54 8.06 5.80 6.69
CA LYS A 54 7.67 7.18 7.00
C LYS A 54 8.73 7.91 7.82
N SER A 55 9.30 7.27 8.84
CA SER A 55 10.39 7.86 9.62
C SER A 55 11.60 8.17 8.75
N ALA A 56 12.01 7.27 7.85
CA ALA A 56 13.12 7.55 6.95
C ALA A 56 12.83 8.67 5.96
N GLN A 57 11.67 8.66 5.29
CA GLN A 57 11.26 9.78 4.42
C GLN A 57 11.24 11.12 5.16
N ASN A 58 10.80 11.11 6.42
CA ASN A 58 10.73 12.31 7.26
C ASN A 58 12.12 12.87 7.61
N VAL A 59 13.13 12.01 7.76
CA VAL A 59 14.50 12.43 8.09
C VAL A 59 15.27 12.88 6.85
N ILE A 60 15.21 12.10 5.77
CA ILE A 60 16.06 12.33 4.59
C ILE A 60 15.46 13.33 3.60
N GLY A 61 14.18 13.69 3.77
CA GLY A 61 13.49 14.61 2.87
C GLY A 61 12.10 15.01 3.38
N SER A 62 11.06 14.55 2.68
CA SER A 62 9.66 14.88 2.93
C SER A 62 8.81 13.62 2.81
N VAL A 63 7.82 13.40 3.68
CA VAL A 63 6.92 12.26 3.47
C VAL A 63 6.14 12.41 2.16
N MET A 64 5.91 11.29 1.47
CA MET A 64 5.25 11.31 0.15
C MET A 64 3.72 11.42 0.24
N CYS A 65 3.17 11.18 1.42
CA CYS A 65 1.73 11.16 1.67
C CYS A 65 1.42 11.46 3.13
N CYS A 66 0.59 12.47 3.34
CA CYS A 66 -0.16 12.71 4.57
C CYS A 66 -1.51 12.00 4.43
N PRO A 67 -1.79 10.91 5.16
CA PRO A 67 -3.00 10.11 4.95
C PRO A 67 -4.24 10.92 5.31
N GLY A 68 -5.31 10.76 4.54
CA GLY A 68 -6.56 11.51 4.76
C GLY A 68 -7.22 11.27 6.13
N CYS A 69 -6.82 10.22 6.83
CA CYS A 69 -7.39 9.87 8.12
C CYS A 69 -6.97 10.88 9.22
N PHE A 70 -5.70 11.27 9.33
CA PHE A 70 -5.26 12.20 10.39
C PHE A 70 -4.03 13.00 9.97
N SER A 71 -4.32 14.14 9.35
CA SER A 71 -3.34 15.07 8.82
C SER A 71 -3.82 16.50 8.99
N LEU A 72 -2.88 17.42 9.18
CA LEU A 72 -3.11 18.86 9.24
C LEU A 72 -2.42 19.52 8.05
N TYR A 73 -3.13 20.43 7.39
CA TYR A 73 -2.66 21.12 6.20
C TYR A 73 -2.67 22.64 6.45
N ARG A 74 -1.60 23.33 6.07
CA ARG A 74 -1.51 24.78 6.14
C ARG A 74 -2.40 25.40 5.08
N ALA A 75 -3.23 26.37 5.48
CA ALA A 75 -4.16 27.04 4.57
C ALA A 75 -3.45 27.69 3.37
N SER A 76 -2.30 28.35 3.57
CA SER A 76 -1.53 28.92 2.45
C SER A 76 -1.01 27.85 1.48
N ALA A 77 -0.58 26.69 1.99
CA ALA A 77 -0.13 25.59 1.15
C ALA A 77 -1.29 24.99 0.34
N ILE A 78 -2.49 24.89 0.93
CA ILE A 78 -3.71 24.51 0.20
C ILE A 78 -4.01 25.54 -0.88
N ASN A 79 -3.97 26.85 -0.56
CA ASN A 79 -4.27 27.91 -1.50
C ASN A 79 -3.39 27.85 -2.76
N ASP A 80 -2.11 27.48 -2.61
CA ASP A 80 -1.17 27.34 -3.73
C ASP A 80 -1.52 26.20 -4.70
N VAL A 81 -2.25 25.18 -4.23
CA VAL A 81 -2.49 23.94 -4.97
C VAL A 81 -3.95 23.69 -5.30
N VAL A 82 -4.90 24.31 -4.58
CA VAL A 82 -6.34 24.02 -4.67
C VAL A 82 -6.87 24.20 -6.10
N GLY A 83 -6.39 25.21 -6.82
CA GLY A 83 -6.77 25.41 -8.23
C GLY A 83 -6.43 24.21 -9.12
N LYS A 84 -5.25 23.61 -8.94
CA LYS A 84 -4.82 22.41 -9.70
C LYS A 84 -5.45 21.13 -9.15
N TYR A 85 -5.61 21.07 -7.83
CA TYR A 85 -6.20 19.94 -7.13
C TYR A 85 -7.65 19.69 -7.59
N SER A 86 -8.44 20.77 -7.68
CA SER A 86 -9.85 20.75 -8.07
C SER A 86 -10.09 20.64 -9.58
N GLU A 87 -9.04 20.59 -10.40
CA GLU A 87 -9.22 20.37 -11.84
C GLU A 87 -9.85 19.01 -12.10
N PRO A 88 -10.86 18.93 -12.99
CA PRO A 88 -11.52 17.67 -13.27
C PRO A 88 -10.60 16.62 -13.92
N THR A 89 -11.03 15.38 -13.84
CA THR A 89 -10.40 14.26 -14.57
C THR A 89 -10.61 14.45 -16.07
N THR A 90 -9.51 14.67 -16.81
CA THR A 90 -9.55 14.92 -18.27
C THR A 90 -9.03 13.75 -19.08
N ARG A 91 -8.15 12.94 -18.49
CA ARG A 91 -7.63 11.71 -19.07
C ARG A 91 -8.01 10.55 -18.17
N ALA A 92 -8.22 9.39 -18.76
CA ALA A 92 -8.64 8.21 -18.02
C ALA A 92 -7.67 7.81 -16.88
N GLY A 93 -6.37 8.03 -17.05
CA GLY A 93 -5.38 7.76 -16.00
C GLY A 93 -5.41 8.73 -14.82
N ASP A 94 -5.98 9.94 -15.00
CA ASP A 94 -6.01 10.96 -13.93
C ASP A 94 -6.85 10.48 -12.74
N VAL A 95 -7.81 9.57 -12.96
CA VAL A 95 -8.66 8.98 -11.91
C VAL A 95 -7.85 8.32 -10.79
N PHE A 96 -6.67 7.79 -11.11
CA PHE A 96 -5.82 7.09 -10.13
C PHE A 96 -5.10 8.06 -9.18
N THR A 97 -4.83 9.27 -9.64
CA THR A 97 -4.26 10.32 -8.79
C THR A 97 -5.37 11.17 -8.18
N LYS A 98 -6.29 11.70 -8.98
CA LYS A 98 -7.26 12.72 -8.57
C LYS A 98 -8.41 12.16 -7.74
N ASP A 99 -8.99 11.02 -8.13
CA ASP A 99 -10.25 10.54 -7.54
C ASP A 99 -10.03 9.41 -6.51
N THR A 100 -9.04 8.56 -6.72
CA THR A 100 -8.73 7.44 -5.82
C THR A 100 -7.55 7.72 -4.89
N GLY A 101 -6.72 8.71 -5.23
CA GLY A 101 -5.48 9.07 -4.55
C GLY A 101 -5.41 10.50 -4.06
N GLU A 102 -6.55 11.07 -3.68
CA GLU A 102 -6.73 12.49 -3.38
C GLU A 102 -5.69 13.05 -2.39
N ASP A 103 -5.37 12.30 -1.35
CA ASP A 103 -4.38 12.66 -0.33
C ASP A 103 -2.96 12.72 -0.90
N ARG A 104 -2.57 11.72 -1.69
CA ARG A 104 -1.28 11.66 -2.41
C ARG A 104 -1.17 12.71 -3.50
N TRP A 105 -2.26 12.99 -4.20
CA TRP A 105 -2.31 14.03 -5.23
C TRP A 105 -2.08 15.41 -4.62
N MET A 106 -2.80 15.72 -3.53
CA MET A 106 -2.60 16.94 -2.75
C MET A 106 -1.14 17.06 -2.29
N CYS A 107 -0.59 16.01 -1.69
CA CYS A 107 0.81 15.99 -1.22
C CYS A 107 1.80 16.20 -2.37
N THR A 108 1.59 15.56 -3.52
CA THR A 108 2.45 15.69 -4.69
C THR A 108 2.45 17.11 -5.23
N LEU A 109 1.27 17.74 -5.33
CA LEU A 109 1.15 19.14 -5.73
C LEU A 109 1.88 20.08 -4.76
N MET A 110 1.71 19.88 -3.45
CA MET A 110 2.40 20.67 -2.43
C MET A 110 3.92 20.54 -2.56
N MET A 111 4.44 19.33 -2.72
CA MET A 111 5.87 19.10 -2.94
C MET A 111 6.37 19.76 -4.23
N MET A 112 5.59 19.73 -5.32
CA MET A 112 5.92 20.41 -6.58
C MET A 112 5.90 21.94 -6.47
N LYS A 113 5.19 22.49 -5.47
CA LYS A 113 5.19 23.92 -5.13
C LYS A 113 6.29 24.30 -4.12
N GLY A 114 7.11 23.35 -3.68
CA GLY A 114 8.24 23.58 -2.77
C GLY A 114 7.91 23.40 -1.29
N TRP A 115 6.68 23.01 -0.94
CA TRP A 115 6.30 22.73 0.44
C TRP A 115 6.94 21.44 0.94
N LYS A 116 7.32 21.44 2.22
CA LYS A 116 7.73 20.23 2.95
C LYS A 116 6.51 19.54 3.55
N LEU A 117 6.53 18.22 3.64
CA LEU A 117 5.54 17.40 4.36
C LEU A 117 6.24 16.58 5.43
N ARG A 118 5.62 16.45 6.62
CA ARG A 118 6.24 15.83 7.80
C ARG A 118 5.37 14.72 8.39
N TYR A 119 6.02 13.76 9.02
CA TYR A 119 5.41 12.77 9.90
C TYR A 119 5.74 13.09 11.36
N SER A 120 4.69 13.17 12.19
CA SER A 120 4.79 13.34 13.64
C SER A 120 4.39 12.05 14.34
N THR A 121 5.32 11.45 15.08
CA THR A 121 5.03 10.27 15.90
C THR A 121 4.22 10.58 17.17
N TYR A 122 4.10 11.86 17.55
CA TYR A 122 3.37 12.30 18.75
C TYR A 122 1.87 12.39 18.49
N ALA A 123 1.51 12.80 17.28
CA ALA A 123 0.14 12.89 16.84
C ALA A 123 -0.39 11.49 16.53
N VAL A 124 -1.16 10.90 17.44
CA VAL A 124 -1.69 9.55 17.31
C VAL A 124 -3.19 9.55 17.04
N ASN A 125 -3.62 8.71 16.10
CA ASN A 125 -5.03 8.40 15.88
C ASN A 125 -5.27 6.91 15.65
N SER A 126 -6.52 6.48 15.76
CA SER A 126 -6.98 5.13 15.47
C SER A 126 -8.16 5.13 14.50
N THR A 127 -8.18 4.17 13.57
CA THR A 127 -9.25 4.05 12.56
C THR A 127 -9.61 2.60 12.31
N TYR A 128 -10.88 2.34 11.97
CA TYR A 128 -11.31 1.00 11.58
C TYR A 128 -10.74 0.61 10.22
N CYS A 129 -10.23 -0.62 10.12
CA CYS A 129 -9.76 -1.21 8.88
C CYS A 129 -10.72 -2.34 8.43
N PRO A 130 -10.67 -2.73 7.14
CA PRO A 130 -11.42 -3.87 6.63
C PRO A 130 -11.25 -5.13 7.48
N ASP A 131 -12.36 -5.77 7.82
CA ASP A 131 -12.39 -7.00 8.60
C ASP A 131 -12.74 -8.24 7.76
N SER A 132 -13.13 -8.06 6.49
CA SER A 132 -13.41 -9.15 5.55
C SER A 132 -12.45 -9.15 4.37
N ILE A 133 -12.17 -10.33 3.79
CA ILE A 133 -11.27 -10.43 2.62
C ILE A 133 -11.85 -9.65 1.43
N SER A 134 -13.18 -9.62 1.29
CA SER A 134 -13.84 -8.89 0.21
C SER A 134 -13.60 -7.39 0.29
N GLU A 135 -13.77 -6.80 1.49
CA GLU A 135 -13.51 -5.37 1.71
C GLU A 135 -12.02 -5.05 1.59
N PHE A 136 -11.16 -5.93 2.10
CA PHE A 136 -9.72 -5.80 1.95
C PHE A 136 -9.31 -5.76 0.47
N ILE A 137 -9.80 -6.68 -0.37
CA ILE A 137 -9.51 -6.67 -1.82
C ILE A 137 -9.99 -5.36 -2.47
N LYS A 138 -11.19 -4.87 -2.14
CA LYS A 138 -11.71 -3.58 -2.64
C LYS A 138 -10.78 -2.43 -2.24
N GLN A 139 -10.37 -2.37 -0.98
CA GLN A 139 -9.45 -1.34 -0.48
C GLN A 139 -8.10 -1.39 -1.20
N ARG A 140 -7.51 -2.60 -1.32
CA ARG A 140 -6.21 -2.78 -1.96
C ARG A 140 -6.21 -2.46 -3.45
N ARG A 141 -7.29 -2.75 -4.17
CA ARG A 141 -7.45 -2.27 -5.54
C ARG A 141 -7.27 -0.75 -5.62
N ARG A 142 -7.97 0.01 -4.77
CA ARG A 142 -7.88 1.48 -4.77
C ARG A 142 -6.47 1.95 -4.43
N TRP A 143 -5.91 1.45 -3.34
CA TRP A 143 -4.62 1.92 -2.83
C TRP A 143 -3.47 1.57 -3.76
N ILE A 144 -3.44 0.37 -4.33
CA ILE A 144 -2.36 -0.03 -5.24
C ILE A 144 -2.38 0.82 -6.51
N LEU A 145 -3.55 1.04 -7.11
CA LEU A 145 -3.66 1.87 -8.31
C LEU A 145 -3.24 3.31 -8.06
N SER A 146 -3.67 3.86 -6.92
CA SER A 146 -3.29 5.21 -6.50
C SER A 146 -1.80 5.32 -6.22
N ASP A 147 -1.22 4.37 -5.49
CA ASP A 147 0.20 4.38 -5.14
C ASP A 147 1.07 4.25 -6.39
N PHE A 148 0.69 3.37 -7.33
CA PHE A 148 1.39 3.22 -8.61
C PHE A 148 1.34 4.53 -9.43
N ALA A 149 0.17 5.12 -9.60
CA ALA A 149 0.00 6.33 -10.40
C ALA A 149 0.72 7.55 -9.78
N ASN A 150 0.65 7.71 -8.47
CA ASN A 150 1.34 8.80 -7.76
C ASN A 150 2.87 8.59 -7.75
N SER A 151 3.35 7.37 -7.55
CA SER A 151 4.79 7.07 -7.60
C SER A 151 5.36 7.33 -9.01
N PHE A 152 4.63 6.95 -10.06
CA PHE A 152 4.99 7.27 -11.43
C PHE A 152 5.01 8.79 -11.68
N LEU A 153 4.03 9.53 -11.14
CA LEU A 153 3.97 10.98 -11.26
C LEU A 153 5.17 11.66 -10.59
N VAL A 154 5.55 11.22 -9.39
CA VAL A 154 6.73 11.70 -8.67
C VAL A 154 7.99 11.39 -9.45
N PHE A 155 8.15 10.14 -9.90
CA PHE A 155 9.30 9.72 -10.71
C PHE A 155 9.47 10.58 -11.96
N ARG A 156 8.37 10.82 -12.71
CA ARG A 156 8.37 11.67 -13.90
C ARG A 156 8.75 13.12 -13.61
N ASN A 157 8.39 13.64 -12.44
CA ASN A 157 8.67 15.02 -12.05
C ASN A 157 9.91 15.16 -11.15
N LEU A 158 10.67 14.09 -10.94
CA LEU A 158 11.79 14.08 -10.00
C LEU A 158 12.84 15.17 -10.30
N PRO A 159 13.25 15.42 -11.57
CA PRO A 159 14.18 16.52 -11.87
C PRO A 159 13.63 17.91 -11.56
N ARG A 160 12.29 18.08 -11.59
CA ARG A 160 11.65 19.34 -11.21
C ARG A 160 11.62 19.47 -9.69
N LEU A 161 11.23 18.40 -8.97
CA LEU A 161 11.18 18.35 -7.52
C LEU A 161 12.56 18.67 -6.90
N MET A 162 13.64 18.08 -7.42
CA MET A 162 15.00 18.36 -6.96
C MET A 162 15.45 19.81 -7.16
N ARG A 163 14.87 20.52 -8.14
CA ARG A 163 15.18 21.93 -8.40
C ARG A 163 14.31 22.88 -7.58
N SER A 164 13.04 22.53 -7.36
CA SER A 164 12.05 23.43 -6.75
C SER A 164 11.77 23.18 -5.27
N ASN A 165 12.27 22.08 -4.70
CA ASN A 165 12.01 21.71 -3.32
C ASN A 165 13.29 21.27 -2.62
N GLY A 166 13.72 22.05 -1.62
CA GLY A 166 14.97 21.80 -0.88
C GLY A 166 14.98 20.47 -0.08
N CYS A 167 13.84 19.79 0.06
CA CYS A 167 13.78 18.47 0.68
C CYS A 167 14.20 17.33 -0.27
N PHE A 168 14.27 17.58 -1.58
CA PHE A 168 14.58 16.57 -2.59
C PHE A 168 16.08 16.54 -2.92
N SER A 169 16.87 16.04 -1.96
CA SER A 169 18.28 15.75 -2.17
C SER A 169 18.50 14.63 -3.19
N PHE A 170 19.71 14.52 -3.75
CA PHE A 170 20.07 13.41 -4.65
C PHE A 170 19.87 12.04 -3.99
N MET A 171 20.27 11.90 -2.72
CA MET A 171 20.07 10.66 -1.96
C MET A 171 18.58 10.32 -1.78
N TYR A 172 17.75 11.34 -1.51
CA TYR A 172 16.31 11.12 -1.40
C TYR A 172 15.68 10.73 -2.74
N ALA A 173 16.10 11.38 -3.83
CA ALA A 173 15.68 11.04 -5.17
C ALA A 173 16.02 9.58 -5.53
N LEU A 174 17.26 9.15 -5.25
CA LEU A 174 17.68 7.76 -5.47
C LEU A 174 16.83 6.78 -4.67
N TYR A 175 16.52 7.11 -3.41
CA TYR A 175 15.65 6.29 -2.56
C TYR A 175 14.24 6.14 -3.15
N LEU A 176 13.65 7.22 -3.64
CA LEU A 176 12.32 7.18 -4.29
C LEU A 176 12.33 6.38 -5.59
N VAL A 177 13.38 6.50 -6.41
CA VAL A 177 13.56 5.68 -7.62
C VAL A 177 13.63 4.21 -7.25
N GLN A 178 14.41 3.85 -6.23
CA GLN A 178 14.53 2.47 -5.76
C GLN A 178 13.18 1.90 -5.29
N LEU A 179 12.42 2.66 -4.50
CA LEU A 179 11.07 2.26 -4.07
C LEU A 179 10.14 2.05 -5.27
N PHE A 180 10.20 2.91 -6.27
CA PHE A 180 9.39 2.78 -7.49
C PHE A 180 9.76 1.50 -8.28
N ILE A 181 11.05 1.20 -8.42
CA ILE A 181 11.54 -0.03 -9.06
C ILE A 181 11.06 -1.27 -8.29
N ILE A 182 11.16 -1.25 -6.96
CA ILE A 182 10.68 -2.34 -6.09
C ILE A 182 9.19 -2.61 -6.33
N VAL A 183 8.35 -1.57 -6.40
CA VAL A 183 6.91 -1.74 -6.65
C VAL A 183 6.66 -2.42 -7.99
N ILE A 184 7.33 -1.99 -9.07
CA ILE A 184 7.16 -2.54 -10.43
C ILE A 184 7.54 -4.02 -10.50
N PHE A 185 8.67 -4.40 -9.88
CA PHE A 185 9.25 -5.74 -9.99
C PHE A 185 8.89 -6.68 -8.82
N SER A 186 8.08 -6.20 -7.86
CA SER A 186 7.66 -7.02 -6.72
C SER A 186 6.94 -8.32 -7.10
N PRO A 187 6.07 -8.38 -8.15
CA PRO A 187 5.44 -9.64 -8.54
C PRO A 187 6.45 -10.70 -9.00
N GLY A 188 7.38 -10.34 -9.90
CA GLY A 188 8.39 -11.25 -10.42
C GLY A 188 9.39 -11.67 -9.35
N THR A 189 9.78 -10.75 -8.46
CA THR A 189 10.63 -11.07 -7.31
C THR A 189 9.94 -12.07 -6.38
N THR A 190 8.64 -11.91 -6.14
CA THR A 190 7.84 -12.83 -5.32
C THR A 190 7.72 -14.23 -5.95
N VAL A 191 7.57 -14.30 -7.28
CA VAL A 191 7.59 -15.59 -8.02
C VAL A 191 8.91 -16.32 -7.78
N VAL A 192 10.04 -15.63 -7.93
CA VAL A 192 11.36 -16.23 -7.70
C VAL A 192 11.54 -16.63 -6.24
N MET A 193 11.11 -15.79 -5.28
CA MET A 193 11.18 -16.12 -3.85
C MET A 193 10.42 -17.40 -3.51
N LEU A 194 9.18 -17.56 -4.01
CA LEU A 194 8.40 -18.77 -3.82
C LEU A 194 9.07 -19.99 -4.46
N THR A 195 9.68 -19.80 -5.63
CA THR A 195 10.39 -20.85 -6.35
C THR A 195 11.61 -21.36 -5.59
N VAL A 196 12.49 -20.45 -5.15
CA VAL A 196 13.67 -20.78 -4.34
C VAL A 196 13.25 -21.45 -3.03
N GLY A 197 12.18 -20.95 -2.41
CA GLY A 197 11.63 -21.55 -1.20
C GLY A 197 11.13 -22.99 -1.38
N VAL A 198 10.44 -23.27 -2.49
CA VAL A 198 9.98 -24.63 -2.80
C VAL A 198 11.16 -25.56 -3.11
N GLU A 199 12.15 -25.09 -3.86
CA GLU A 199 13.39 -25.85 -4.10
C GLU A 199 14.08 -26.22 -2.78
N LEU A 200 14.23 -25.26 -1.86
CA LEU A 200 14.84 -25.49 -0.55
C LEU A 200 14.09 -26.54 0.28
N LEU A 201 12.76 -26.55 0.21
CA LEU A 201 11.91 -27.45 0.99
C LEU A 201 11.83 -28.86 0.42
N THR A 202 11.69 -28.98 -0.90
CA THR A 202 11.37 -30.26 -1.55
C THR A 202 12.55 -30.86 -2.33
N GLY A 203 13.64 -30.11 -2.48
CA GLY A 203 14.75 -30.46 -3.38
C GLY A 203 14.36 -30.46 -4.86
N ALA A 204 13.19 -29.92 -5.21
CA ALA A 204 12.72 -29.91 -6.59
C ALA A 204 13.55 -28.90 -7.40
N PRO A 205 14.09 -29.30 -8.56
CA PRO A 205 15.04 -28.47 -9.28
C PRO A 205 14.46 -27.12 -9.72
N TYR A 206 15.19 -26.03 -9.46
CA TYR A 206 14.80 -24.65 -9.78
C TYR A 206 14.27 -24.45 -11.19
N HIS A 207 14.91 -25.07 -12.19
CA HIS A 207 14.55 -24.92 -13.60
C HIS A 207 13.20 -25.55 -13.95
N VAL A 208 12.66 -26.44 -13.09
CA VAL A 208 11.32 -27.02 -13.21
C VAL A 208 10.31 -26.21 -12.39
N THR A 209 10.66 -25.78 -11.19
CA THR A 209 9.75 -25.04 -10.30
C THR A 209 9.49 -23.61 -10.78
N THR A 210 10.47 -22.94 -11.39
CA THR A 210 10.33 -21.54 -11.87
C THR A 210 9.27 -21.42 -12.96
N PRO A 211 9.29 -22.22 -14.05
CA PRO A 211 8.26 -22.13 -15.09
C PRO A 211 6.86 -22.43 -14.55
N VAL A 212 6.73 -23.35 -13.58
CA VAL A 212 5.43 -23.67 -12.94
C VAL A 212 4.90 -22.46 -12.17
N MET A 213 5.73 -21.82 -11.33
CA MET A 213 5.31 -20.62 -10.59
C MET A 213 5.01 -19.43 -11.50
N ALA A 214 5.82 -19.23 -12.54
CA ALA A 214 5.55 -18.21 -13.56
C ALA A 214 4.25 -18.50 -14.32
N MET A 215 3.94 -19.77 -14.61
CA MET A 215 2.68 -20.17 -15.22
C MET A 215 1.48 -19.87 -14.31
N ILE A 216 1.59 -20.13 -13.00
CA ILE A 216 0.54 -19.76 -12.03
C ILE A 216 0.29 -18.24 -12.05
N PHE A 217 1.35 -17.43 -12.07
CA PHE A 217 1.24 -15.97 -12.17
C PHE A 217 0.53 -15.53 -13.46
N VAL A 218 0.92 -16.10 -14.61
CA VAL A 218 0.30 -15.79 -15.92
C VAL A 218 -1.16 -16.24 -15.96
N LEU A 219 -1.46 -17.46 -15.51
CA LEU A 219 -2.82 -17.99 -15.45
C LEU A 219 -3.72 -17.12 -14.56
N TYR A 220 -3.22 -16.70 -13.40
CA TYR A 220 -3.95 -15.78 -12.54
C TYR A 220 -4.22 -14.43 -13.23
N GLY A 221 -3.25 -13.86 -13.94
CA GLY A 221 -3.45 -12.67 -14.78
C GLY A 221 -4.52 -12.86 -15.85
N LEU A 222 -4.51 -14.01 -16.54
CA LEU A 222 -5.53 -14.36 -17.52
C LEU A 222 -6.92 -14.49 -16.88
N THR A 223 -7.03 -15.10 -15.70
CA THR A 223 -8.32 -15.17 -14.99
C THR A 223 -8.85 -13.79 -14.63
N CYS A 224 -7.99 -12.88 -14.16
CA CYS A 224 -8.34 -11.50 -13.85
C CYS A 224 -8.70 -10.68 -15.10
N CYS A 225 -8.17 -11.05 -16.26
CA CYS A 225 -8.49 -10.41 -17.54
C CYS A 225 -9.81 -10.89 -18.16
N LEU A 226 -10.11 -12.18 -18.07
CA LEU A 226 -11.14 -12.84 -18.88
C LEU A 226 -12.42 -13.19 -18.12
N LEU A 227 -12.32 -13.45 -16.82
CA LEU A 227 -13.46 -13.95 -16.03
C LEU A 227 -14.27 -12.83 -15.37
N SER A 228 -15.45 -13.16 -14.84
CA SER A 228 -16.33 -12.20 -14.18
C SER A 228 -15.79 -11.79 -12.80
N PRO A 229 -16.09 -10.57 -12.31
CA PRO A 229 -15.57 -10.07 -11.02
C PRO A 229 -15.83 -11.03 -9.84
N GLU A 230 -16.96 -11.72 -9.82
CA GLU A 230 -17.31 -12.67 -8.75
C GLU A 230 -16.38 -13.89 -8.76
N VAL A 231 -16.07 -14.40 -9.95
CA VAL A 231 -15.13 -15.52 -10.13
C VAL A 231 -13.73 -15.07 -9.78
N GLN A 232 -13.31 -13.88 -10.23
CA GLN A 232 -12.01 -13.31 -9.90
C GLN A 232 -11.81 -13.22 -8.39
N VAL A 233 -12.75 -12.62 -7.65
CA VAL A 233 -12.66 -12.51 -6.18
C VAL A 233 -12.58 -13.89 -5.51
N ARG A 234 -13.32 -14.88 -6.01
CA ARG A 234 -13.29 -16.25 -5.48
C ARG A 234 -11.92 -16.92 -5.72
N VAL A 235 -11.38 -16.80 -6.94
CA VAL A 235 -10.04 -17.29 -7.29
C VAL A 235 -8.98 -16.57 -6.46
N THR A 236 -9.04 -15.25 -6.33
CA THR A 236 -8.12 -14.47 -5.50
C THR A 236 -8.13 -14.96 -4.05
N LYS A 237 -9.31 -15.16 -3.44
CA LYS A 237 -9.41 -15.71 -2.07
C LYS A 237 -8.75 -17.07 -1.94
N PHE A 238 -9.00 -17.96 -2.89
CA PHE A 238 -8.38 -19.29 -2.92
C PHE A 238 -6.87 -19.22 -3.10
N SER A 239 -6.38 -18.43 -4.05
CA SER A 239 -4.94 -18.24 -4.32
C SER A 239 -4.20 -17.62 -3.14
N ILE A 240 -4.82 -16.70 -2.39
CA ILE A 240 -4.25 -16.13 -1.15
C ILE A 240 -3.96 -17.24 -0.14
N ILE A 241 -4.91 -18.17 0.05
CA ILE A 241 -4.75 -19.27 1.01
C ILE A 241 -3.64 -20.22 0.55
N VAL A 242 -3.70 -20.69 -0.70
CA VAL A 242 -2.73 -21.66 -1.25
C VAL A 242 -1.31 -21.11 -1.24
N LEU A 243 -1.12 -19.90 -1.77
CA LEU A 243 0.21 -19.29 -1.83
C LEU A 243 0.69 -18.82 -0.46
N GLY A 244 -0.22 -18.44 0.44
CA GLY A 244 0.12 -18.10 1.82
C GLY A 244 0.62 -19.32 2.61
N ILE A 245 0.00 -20.50 2.44
CA ILE A 245 0.48 -21.74 3.03
C ILE A 245 1.87 -22.08 2.49
N SER A 246 2.07 -21.96 1.16
CA SER A 246 3.37 -22.14 0.53
C SER A 246 4.41 -21.20 1.13
N MET A 247 4.10 -19.90 1.24
CA MET A 247 5.01 -18.92 1.83
C MET A 247 5.32 -19.20 3.30
N ALA A 248 4.34 -19.63 4.10
CA ALA A 248 4.57 -20.02 5.48
C ALA A 248 5.52 -21.21 5.59
N ALA A 249 5.34 -22.24 4.73
CA ALA A 249 6.27 -23.37 4.65
C ALA A 249 7.67 -22.90 4.27
N VAL A 250 7.80 -21.99 3.30
CA VAL A 250 9.09 -21.43 2.85
C VAL A 250 9.80 -20.71 3.98
N VAL A 251 9.11 -19.85 4.74
CA VAL A 251 9.69 -19.13 5.87
C VAL A 251 10.15 -20.08 6.96
N ILE A 252 9.31 -21.06 7.33
CA ILE A 252 9.64 -22.05 8.37
C ILE A 252 10.83 -22.90 7.93
N GLY A 253 10.82 -23.39 6.69
CA GLY A 253 11.89 -24.18 6.10
C GLY A 253 13.21 -23.42 6.02
N ALA A 254 13.18 -22.16 5.57
CA ALA A 254 14.36 -21.31 5.54
C ALA A 254 14.92 -21.08 6.95
N GLY A 255 14.07 -20.80 7.94
CA GLY A 255 14.48 -20.67 9.33
C GLY A 255 15.10 -21.94 9.90
N ALA A 256 14.48 -23.10 9.65
CA ALA A 256 15.01 -24.40 10.07
C ALA A 256 16.34 -24.72 9.39
N TYR A 257 16.46 -24.44 8.09
CA TYR A 257 17.70 -24.61 7.34
C TYR A 257 18.84 -23.79 7.96
N VAL A 258 18.63 -22.49 8.20
CA VAL A 258 19.64 -21.61 8.81
C VAL A 258 20.05 -22.11 10.18
N LEU A 259 19.09 -22.55 11.00
CA LEU A 259 19.38 -23.07 12.33
C LEU A 259 20.22 -24.34 12.28
N ILE A 260 19.86 -25.30 11.43
CA ILE A 260 20.59 -26.57 11.25
C ILE A 260 22.00 -26.30 10.73
N ASP A 261 22.14 -25.41 9.75
CA ASP A 261 23.44 -25.06 9.17
C ASP A 261 24.35 -24.35 10.18
N MET A 262 23.80 -23.43 10.98
CA MET A 262 24.54 -22.80 12.09
C MET A 262 25.03 -23.83 13.11
N ILE A 263 24.18 -24.79 13.50
CA ILE A 263 24.56 -25.84 14.45
C ILE A 263 25.70 -26.70 13.88
N LYS A 264 25.59 -27.12 12.61
CA LYS A 264 26.64 -27.89 11.92
C LYS A 264 27.95 -27.11 11.84
N SER A 265 27.88 -25.83 11.49
CA SER A 265 29.05 -24.95 11.44
C SER A 265 29.76 -24.91 12.79
N ILE A 266 29.00 -24.66 13.87
CA ILE A 266 29.54 -24.60 15.25
C ILE A 266 30.19 -25.93 15.65
N GLN A 267 29.56 -27.07 15.31
CA GLN A 267 30.12 -28.40 15.60
C GLN A 267 31.43 -28.67 14.85
N LEU A 268 31.59 -28.11 13.65
CA LEU A 268 32.82 -28.18 12.85
C LEU A 268 33.90 -27.17 13.31
N GLY A 269 33.68 -26.46 14.42
CA GLY A 269 34.63 -25.49 14.99
C GLY A 269 34.69 -24.15 14.24
N GLY A 270 33.71 -23.87 13.37
CA GLY A 270 33.61 -22.63 12.60
C GLY A 270 32.29 -21.90 12.83
N LEU A 271 32.23 -20.61 12.51
CA LEU A 271 30.97 -19.87 12.44
C LEU A 271 30.86 -19.21 11.06
N SER A 272 30.32 -19.93 10.08
CA SER A 272 30.07 -19.37 8.74
C SER A 272 28.67 -18.75 8.68
N LEU A 273 28.57 -17.46 9.01
CA LEU A 273 27.30 -16.70 8.84
C LEU A 273 27.18 -16.06 7.45
N MET A 274 28.24 -16.15 6.64
CA MET A 274 28.35 -15.47 5.33
C MET A 274 27.17 -15.80 4.41
N GLU A 275 26.74 -17.07 4.43
CA GLU A 275 25.66 -17.56 3.57
C GLU A 275 24.27 -17.10 4.04
N HIS A 276 24.11 -16.72 5.30
CA HIS A 276 22.83 -16.40 5.94
C HIS A 276 22.62 -14.91 6.20
N TYR A 277 23.62 -14.06 5.88
CA TYR A 277 23.61 -12.65 6.28
C TYR A 277 22.41 -11.87 5.81
N LEU A 278 21.92 -12.07 4.58
CA LEU A 278 20.77 -11.31 4.12
C LEU A 278 19.52 -11.64 4.96
N LEU A 279 19.24 -12.93 5.17
CA LEU A 279 18.05 -13.36 5.92
C LEU A 279 18.14 -12.92 7.38
N LEU A 280 19.32 -13.04 8.00
CA LEU A 280 19.58 -12.57 9.35
C LEU A 280 19.50 -11.05 9.45
N ALA A 281 20.00 -10.31 8.46
CA ALA A 281 19.91 -8.86 8.41
C ALA A 281 18.45 -8.41 8.28
N LEU A 282 17.68 -8.99 7.36
CA LEU A 282 16.26 -8.67 7.18
C LEU A 282 15.45 -8.99 8.43
N THR A 283 15.63 -10.16 9.04
CA THR A 283 14.89 -10.54 10.26
C THR A 283 15.33 -9.70 11.46
N GLY A 284 16.64 -9.58 11.66
CA GLY A 284 17.26 -8.81 12.75
C GLY A 284 16.89 -7.34 12.68
N SER A 285 16.69 -6.81 11.49
CA SER A 285 16.28 -5.42 11.30
C SER A 285 14.82 -5.13 11.66
N LEU A 286 13.90 -6.08 11.46
CA LEU A 286 12.52 -5.97 11.93
C LEU A 286 12.49 -6.04 13.46
N ILE A 287 13.30 -6.93 14.04
CA ILE A 287 13.49 -7.01 15.50
C ILE A 287 14.05 -5.69 16.01
N TYR A 288 15.10 -5.16 15.38
CA TYR A 288 15.68 -3.86 15.73
C TYR A 288 14.64 -2.72 15.62
N ALA A 289 13.85 -2.69 14.54
CA ALA A 289 12.79 -1.70 14.38
C ALA A 289 11.79 -1.78 15.53
N ALA A 290 11.34 -2.97 15.91
CA ALA A 290 10.46 -3.15 17.05
C ALA A 290 11.11 -2.72 18.37
N LEU A 291 12.38 -3.07 18.62
CA LEU A 291 13.11 -2.65 19.83
C LEU A 291 13.22 -1.13 19.96
N MET A 292 13.33 -0.41 18.83
CA MET A 292 13.28 1.06 18.79
C MET A 292 11.87 1.62 19.08
N HIS A 293 10.86 0.75 19.18
CA HIS A 293 9.45 1.04 19.41
C HIS A 293 8.89 0.19 20.57
N PRO A 294 9.43 0.32 21.81
CA PRO A 294 9.15 -0.61 22.91
C PRO A 294 7.67 -0.76 23.25
N LYS A 295 6.89 0.33 23.12
CA LYS A 295 5.43 0.32 23.35
C LYS A 295 4.64 -0.47 22.30
N GLU A 296 5.24 -0.73 21.16
CA GLU A 296 4.64 -1.42 20.02
C GLU A 296 5.39 -2.73 19.67
N CYS A 297 6.38 -3.16 20.48
CA CYS A 297 7.16 -4.38 20.24
C CYS A 297 6.29 -5.62 20.00
N TYR A 298 5.19 -5.74 20.73
CA TYR A 298 4.27 -6.87 20.64
C TYR A 298 3.64 -7.03 19.25
N ILE A 299 3.64 -5.97 18.42
CA ILE A 299 3.12 -6.01 17.05
C ILE A 299 3.92 -6.99 16.18
N LEU A 300 5.17 -7.31 16.52
CA LEU A 300 5.96 -8.32 15.81
C LEU A 300 5.26 -9.68 15.70
N VAL A 301 4.43 -10.05 16.69
CA VAL A 301 3.67 -11.31 16.66
C VAL A 301 2.74 -11.36 15.43
N TYR A 302 2.15 -10.23 15.06
CA TYR A 302 1.31 -10.11 13.88
C TYR A 302 2.10 -10.20 12.56
N GLY A 303 3.43 -10.08 12.62
CA GLY A 303 4.34 -10.25 11.48
C GLY A 303 4.28 -11.65 10.85
N ILE A 304 3.90 -12.67 11.61
CA ILE A 304 3.69 -14.03 11.07
C ILE A 304 2.55 -14.01 10.04
N VAL A 305 1.46 -13.31 10.33
CA VAL A 305 0.34 -13.17 9.39
C VAL A 305 0.73 -12.29 8.20
N TYR A 306 1.57 -11.27 8.43
CA TYR A 306 2.12 -10.49 7.33
C TYR A 306 2.89 -11.34 6.32
N LEU A 307 3.74 -12.25 6.80
CA LEU A 307 4.48 -13.17 5.93
C LEU A 307 3.55 -14.11 5.16
N PHE A 308 2.48 -14.61 5.77
CA PHE A 308 1.46 -15.41 5.08
C PHE A 308 0.82 -14.65 3.90
N TYR A 309 0.49 -13.37 4.09
CA TYR A 309 -0.12 -12.54 3.04
C TYR A 309 0.89 -11.94 2.06
N PHE A 310 2.19 -12.22 2.19
CA PHE A 310 3.22 -11.65 1.32
C PHE A 310 2.95 -11.91 -0.18
N PRO A 311 2.63 -13.13 -0.63
CA PRO A 311 2.32 -13.38 -2.04
C PRO A 311 1.05 -12.66 -2.51
N ALA A 312 0.08 -12.49 -1.60
CA ALA A 312 -1.12 -11.74 -1.91
C ALA A 312 -0.79 -10.28 -2.25
N MET A 313 0.03 -9.65 -1.41
CA MET A 313 0.30 -8.21 -1.46
C MET A 313 1.30 -7.81 -2.52
N TYR A 314 2.29 -8.66 -2.78
CA TYR A 314 3.38 -8.36 -3.72
C TYR A 314 3.21 -9.01 -5.08
N MET A 315 2.27 -9.95 -5.26
CA MET A 315 2.03 -10.61 -6.55
C MET A 315 0.56 -10.61 -6.99
N LEU A 316 -0.37 -11.11 -6.17
CA LEU A 316 -1.77 -11.30 -6.60
C LEU A 316 -2.57 -10.00 -6.68
N LEU A 317 -2.57 -9.20 -5.62
CA LEU A 317 -3.39 -7.99 -5.52
C LEU A 317 -2.92 -6.88 -6.45
N PRO A 318 -1.61 -6.69 -6.71
CA PRO A 318 -1.16 -5.77 -7.75
C PRO A 318 -1.70 -6.12 -9.13
N LEU A 319 -1.62 -7.40 -9.52
CA LEU A 319 -2.15 -7.86 -10.80
C LEU A 319 -3.68 -7.75 -10.85
N TYR A 320 -4.38 -8.16 -9.79
CA TYR A 320 -5.83 -8.00 -9.67
C TYR A 320 -6.25 -6.53 -9.81
N ALA A 321 -5.54 -5.61 -9.16
CA ALA A 321 -5.84 -4.19 -9.20
C ALA A 321 -5.68 -3.63 -10.62
N LEU A 322 -4.57 -3.94 -11.29
CA LEU A 322 -4.30 -3.53 -12.68
C LEU A 322 -5.30 -4.13 -13.68
N CYS A 323 -5.69 -5.39 -13.49
CA CYS A 323 -6.74 -6.01 -14.29
C CYS A 323 -8.11 -5.38 -14.04
N ASN A 324 -8.36 -4.80 -12.87
CA ASN A 324 -9.65 -4.20 -12.51
C ASN A 324 -9.64 -2.67 -12.49
N ILE A 325 -8.76 -2.03 -13.27
CA ILE A 325 -8.66 -0.56 -13.29
C ILE A 325 -9.93 0.17 -13.76
N VAL A 326 -10.82 -0.53 -14.46
CA VAL A 326 -12.11 0.03 -14.91
C VAL A 326 -13.09 0.14 -13.74
N ASP A 327 -12.93 -0.69 -12.70
CA ASP A 327 -13.80 -0.69 -11.54
C ASP A 327 -13.45 0.45 -10.57
N GLN A 328 -14.31 1.47 -10.57
CA GLN A 328 -14.21 2.65 -9.72
C GLN A 328 -15.14 2.59 -8.49
N SER A 329 -15.76 1.44 -8.21
CA SER A 329 -16.60 1.28 -7.01
C SER A 329 -15.76 1.28 -5.73
N TRP A 330 -16.16 2.06 -4.74
CA TRP A 330 -15.65 2.00 -3.37
C TRP A 330 -16.47 2.90 -2.44
N GLY A 331 -16.56 2.55 -1.15
CA GLY A 331 -17.18 3.39 -0.13
C GLY A 331 -18.62 3.78 -0.49
N THR A 332 -18.90 5.09 -0.54
CA THR A 332 -20.21 5.65 -0.92
C THR A 332 -20.52 5.53 -2.42
N ARG A 333 -19.57 5.09 -3.25
CA ARG A 333 -19.71 4.93 -4.71
C ARG A 333 -20.01 3.48 -5.13
N ASP A 334 -20.45 2.63 -4.21
CA ASP A 334 -20.68 1.19 -4.46
C ASP A 334 -21.76 0.91 -5.54
N ASN A 335 -22.64 1.88 -5.82
CA ASN A 335 -23.64 1.79 -6.90
C ASN A 335 -23.08 2.06 -8.31
N GLN A 336 -21.83 2.55 -8.43
CA GLN A 336 -21.19 2.85 -9.72
C GLN A 336 -20.40 1.65 -10.28
N LYS A 337 -20.96 0.43 -10.22
CA LYS A 337 -20.31 -0.76 -10.82
C LYS A 337 -20.31 -0.63 -12.35
N PRO A 338 -19.15 -0.59 -13.01
CA PRO A 338 -19.12 -0.72 -14.46
C PRO A 338 -19.51 -2.16 -14.83
N LYS A 339 -20.42 -2.32 -15.80
CA LYS A 339 -20.69 -3.62 -16.42
C LYS A 339 -19.42 -4.08 -17.12
N VAL A 340 -18.62 -4.95 -16.49
CA VAL A 340 -17.46 -5.58 -17.14
C VAL A 340 -17.97 -6.48 -18.27
N PRO A 341 -17.75 -6.16 -19.57
CA PRO A 341 -18.08 -7.10 -20.63
C PRO A 341 -17.00 -8.19 -20.66
N LYS A 342 -17.44 -9.44 -20.84
CA LYS A 342 -16.56 -10.58 -21.12
C LYS A 342 -15.65 -10.21 -22.29
N LEU A 343 -14.33 -10.24 -22.10
CA LEU A 343 -13.42 -10.37 -23.24
C LEU A 343 -13.70 -11.74 -23.83
N ILE A 344 -14.50 -11.76 -24.89
CA ILE A 344 -14.56 -12.69 -26.03
C ILE A 344 -15.99 -12.60 -26.57
N CYS A 345 -16.13 -12.08 -27.79
CA CYS A 345 -17.29 -12.32 -28.64
C CYS A 345 -17.27 -13.79 -29.06
N PHE A 346 -17.77 -14.70 -28.22
CA PHE A 346 -18.28 -15.96 -28.74
C PHE A 346 -19.71 -15.69 -29.25
N PRO A 347 -20.05 -16.09 -30.48
CA PRO A 347 -21.39 -15.91 -31.00
C PRO A 347 -22.39 -16.58 -30.06
N ARG A 348 -23.26 -15.78 -29.44
CA ARG A 348 -24.37 -16.29 -28.64
C ARG A 348 -25.29 -17.06 -29.57
N ILE A 349 -25.29 -18.39 -29.47
CA ILE A 349 -26.41 -19.20 -29.95
C ILE A 349 -27.64 -18.72 -29.17
N ARG A 350 -28.58 -18.09 -29.88
CA ARG A 350 -29.86 -17.60 -29.34
C ARG A 350 -30.64 -18.79 -28.77
N ARG A 351 -30.65 -18.95 -27.44
CA ARG A 351 -31.73 -19.70 -26.76
C ARG A 351 -32.87 -18.72 -26.47
N LYS A 352 -34.00 -18.89 -27.17
CA LYS A 352 -35.28 -18.24 -26.86
C LYS A 352 -35.69 -18.62 -25.43
N LYS A 353 -35.74 -17.66 -24.51
CA LYS A 353 -36.41 -17.84 -23.21
C LYS A 353 -37.88 -17.45 -23.37
N GLN A 354 -38.78 -18.42 -23.24
CA GLN A 354 -40.20 -18.18 -22.98
C GLN A 354 -40.35 -17.49 -21.61
N LYS A 355 -41.15 -16.42 -21.55
CA LYS A 355 -41.62 -15.81 -20.31
C LYS A 355 -42.64 -16.75 -19.67
N LYS A 356 -42.41 -17.18 -18.43
CA LYS A 356 -43.47 -17.62 -17.52
C LYS A 356 -43.56 -16.60 -16.38
N ALA A 357 -44.75 -16.06 -16.19
CA ALA A 357 -45.13 -15.27 -15.03
C ALA A 357 -45.12 -16.16 -13.78
N LYS A 358 -44.82 -15.58 -12.61
CA LYS A 358 -45.04 -16.22 -11.31
C LYS A 358 -45.75 -15.26 -10.38
N ASP A 359 -46.82 -15.78 -9.78
CA ASP A 359 -47.69 -15.22 -8.76
C ASP A 359 -46.99 -14.92 -7.43
N PRO A 360 -47.60 -14.07 -6.57
CA PRO A 360 -47.08 -13.71 -5.26
C PRO A 360 -47.56 -14.70 -4.19
N GLY A 361 -46.64 -15.23 -3.38
CA GLY A 361 -47.01 -16.07 -2.25
C GLY A 361 -45.82 -16.63 -1.46
N SER A 362 -45.56 -16.00 -0.30
CA SER A 362 -45.00 -16.54 0.95
C SER A 362 -43.72 -17.40 0.94
N CYS A 363 -42.67 -16.94 1.61
CA CYS A 363 -42.37 -17.31 3.01
C CYS A 363 -41.02 -16.72 3.44
N GLU A 364 -41.04 -16.07 4.60
CA GLU A 364 -39.89 -15.58 5.34
C GLU A 364 -38.92 -16.72 5.66
N ASN A 365 -37.62 -16.45 5.50
CA ASN A 365 -36.57 -17.11 6.27
C ASN A 365 -35.44 -16.12 6.49
N LEU A 366 -35.25 -15.77 7.76
CA LEU A 366 -34.17 -14.98 8.31
C LEU A 366 -32.83 -15.68 8.03
N SER A 367 -32.05 -15.10 7.13
CA SER A 367 -30.61 -15.33 7.06
C SER A 367 -29.95 -13.95 7.03
N GLU A 368 -29.22 -13.62 8.09
CA GLU A 368 -28.50 -12.35 8.25
C GLU A 368 -27.50 -12.17 7.10
N ASP A 369 -27.88 -11.32 6.15
CA ASP A 369 -27.09 -10.94 4.99
C ASP A 369 -26.09 -9.84 5.40
N PRO A 370 -24.77 -9.99 5.18
CA PRO A 370 -23.77 -8.96 5.47
C PRO A 370 -23.97 -7.63 4.74
N ALA A 371 -24.93 -7.57 3.80
CA ALA A 371 -25.41 -6.33 3.18
C ALA A 371 -26.24 -5.43 4.10
N ALA A 372 -26.70 -5.92 5.27
CA ALA A 372 -27.55 -5.16 6.17
C ALA A 372 -26.84 -3.98 6.88
N VAL A 373 -25.50 -3.96 6.93
CA VAL A 373 -24.76 -2.90 7.65
C VAL A 373 -24.59 -1.62 6.82
N SER A 374 -24.79 -1.66 5.50
CA SER A 374 -24.65 -0.50 4.61
C SER A 374 -25.98 0.14 4.19
N GLN A 375 -27.11 -0.26 4.79
CA GLN A 375 -28.45 0.21 4.43
C GLN A 375 -29.26 0.87 5.57
N GLU A 376 -28.60 1.51 6.53
CA GLU A 376 -29.24 2.53 7.39
C GLU A 376 -28.59 3.90 7.20
N ILE A 377 -28.60 4.42 5.97
CA ILE A 377 -28.72 5.87 5.82
C ILE A 377 -30.21 6.12 5.96
N LYS A 378 -30.67 6.57 7.13
CA LYS A 378 -32.00 7.17 7.27
C LYS A 378 -32.15 8.15 6.11
N SER A 379 -33.20 8.00 5.31
CA SER A 379 -33.55 9.00 4.30
C SER A 379 -33.51 10.37 4.99
N LEU A 380 -32.69 11.28 4.48
CA LEU A 380 -32.56 12.63 5.01
C LEU A 380 -33.97 13.24 5.15
N SER A 381 -34.20 14.05 6.18
CA SER A 381 -35.47 14.78 6.23
C SER A 381 -35.57 15.68 4.98
N PRO A 382 -36.78 15.96 4.46
CA PRO A 382 -36.93 16.84 3.30
C PRO A 382 -36.27 18.22 3.50
N GLU A 383 -36.24 18.70 4.75
CA GLU A 383 -35.58 19.94 5.15
C GLU A 383 -34.06 19.84 5.00
N GLU A 384 -33.48 18.72 5.43
CA GLU A 384 -32.05 18.46 5.36
C GLU A 384 -31.59 18.22 3.91
N GLU A 385 -32.36 17.49 3.10
CA GLU A 385 -32.12 17.32 1.67
C GLU A 385 -32.18 18.67 0.93
N SER A 386 -33.17 19.52 1.25
CA SER A 386 -33.28 20.88 0.72
C SER A 386 -32.08 21.75 1.14
N PHE A 387 -31.65 21.65 2.41
CA PHE A 387 -30.47 22.34 2.90
C PHE A 387 -29.21 21.93 2.13
N TRP A 388 -28.90 20.63 2.04
CA TRP A 388 -27.71 20.14 1.32
C TRP A 388 -27.75 20.50 -0.16
N THR A 389 -28.92 20.38 -0.81
CA THR A 389 -29.08 20.75 -2.21
C THR A 389 -28.84 22.25 -2.43
N ARG A 390 -29.41 23.12 -1.58
CA ARG A 390 -29.16 24.58 -1.66
C ARG A 390 -27.70 24.91 -1.41
N LEU A 391 -27.07 24.28 -0.42
CA LEU A 391 -25.68 24.50 -0.08
C LEU A 391 -24.75 24.12 -1.25
N VAL A 392 -24.98 22.97 -1.87
CA VAL A 392 -24.23 22.54 -3.08
C VAL A 392 -24.46 23.53 -4.22
N VAL A 393 -25.70 23.92 -4.49
CA VAL A 393 -26.01 24.87 -5.58
C VAL A 393 -25.38 26.24 -5.33
N GLN A 394 -25.35 26.73 -4.09
CA GLN A 394 -24.77 28.03 -3.74
C GLN A 394 -23.24 28.01 -3.75
N LEU A 395 -22.60 26.98 -3.18
CA LEU A 395 -21.15 26.93 -3.03
C LEU A 395 -20.43 26.35 -4.25
N ILE A 396 -20.99 25.28 -4.82
CA ILE A 396 -20.37 24.53 -5.92
C ILE A 396 -20.91 25.02 -7.27
N GLY A 397 -22.19 25.39 -7.33
CA GLY A 397 -22.86 25.83 -8.55
C GLY A 397 -23.43 24.68 -9.37
N LYS A 398 -24.30 25.00 -10.34
CA LYS A 398 -24.92 24.00 -11.23
C LYS A 398 -24.05 23.59 -12.43
N ASN A 399 -23.06 24.42 -12.79
CA ASN A 399 -22.24 24.27 -14.00
C ASN A 399 -20.83 23.75 -13.70
N VAL A 400 -20.70 22.83 -12.75
CA VAL A 400 -19.39 22.27 -12.42
C VAL A 400 -18.96 21.27 -13.46
N ASN A 401 -17.77 21.48 -14.01
CA ASN A 401 -17.14 20.53 -14.90
C ASN A 401 -16.77 19.27 -14.10
N LEU A 402 -17.55 18.21 -14.28
CA LEU A 402 -17.32 16.90 -13.66
C LEU A 402 -16.22 16.08 -14.36
N GLY A 403 -15.62 16.64 -15.43
CA GLY A 403 -14.61 15.97 -16.23
C GLY A 403 -15.20 15.02 -17.25
N LEU A 404 -14.48 13.94 -17.51
CA LEU A 404 -14.91 12.89 -18.43
C LEU A 404 -16.26 12.29 -18.01
N SER A 405 -17.13 12.06 -18.99
CA SER A 405 -18.32 11.24 -18.76
C SER A 405 -17.91 9.84 -18.27
N MET A 406 -18.77 9.18 -17.50
CA MET A 406 -18.50 7.81 -17.02
C MET A 406 -18.27 6.84 -18.18
N GLU A 407 -18.90 7.06 -19.33
CA GLU A 407 -18.73 6.25 -20.53
C GLU A 407 -17.36 6.46 -21.19
N ASP A 408 -16.94 7.70 -21.34
CA ASP A 408 -15.62 8.05 -21.91
C ASP A 408 -14.49 7.62 -20.99
N LEU A 409 -14.65 7.81 -19.68
CA LEU A 409 -13.73 7.31 -18.66
C LEU A 409 -13.59 5.79 -18.77
N ALA A 410 -14.70 5.05 -18.81
CA ALA A 410 -14.69 3.59 -18.95
C ALA A 410 -14.06 3.13 -20.28
N LYS A 411 -14.27 3.86 -21.38
CA LYS A 411 -13.62 3.57 -22.67
C LYS A 411 -12.11 3.80 -22.60
N GLY A 412 -11.67 4.94 -22.04
CA GLY A 412 -10.25 5.26 -21.89
C GLY A 412 -9.53 4.30 -20.95
N LEU A 413 -10.17 3.92 -19.84
CA LEU A 413 -9.64 2.93 -18.90
C LEU A 413 -9.53 1.54 -19.52
N ARG A 414 -10.48 1.12 -20.37
CA ARG A 414 -10.36 -0.14 -21.11
C ARG A 414 -9.13 -0.16 -22.03
N ASN A 415 -8.87 0.94 -22.73
CA ASN A 415 -7.68 1.07 -23.58
C ASN A 415 -6.36 1.13 -22.79
N LEU A 416 -6.41 1.69 -21.57
CA LEU A 416 -5.26 1.72 -20.67
C LEU A 416 -4.97 0.34 -20.08
N ARG A 417 -6.01 -0.42 -19.72
CA ARG A 417 -5.92 -1.73 -19.05
C ARG A 417 -5.01 -2.67 -19.81
N PHE A 418 -5.27 -2.86 -21.10
CA PHE A 418 -4.50 -3.78 -21.93
C PHE A 418 -3.01 -3.43 -21.93
N ARG A 419 -2.68 -2.14 -22.17
CA ARG A 419 -1.29 -1.66 -22.24
C ARG A 419 -0.55 -1.85 -20.92
N VAL A 420 -1.17 -1.46 -19.80
CA VAL A 420 -0.52 -1.53 -18.48
C VAL A 420 -0.37 -2.97 -18.01
N VAL A 421 -1.41 -3.81 -18.17
CA VAL A 421 -1.34 -5.23 -17.76
C VAL A 421 -0.27 -5.96 -18.58
N VAL A 422 -0.25 -5.79 -19.90
CA VAL A 422 0.76 -6.41 -20.76
C VAL A 422 2.17 -5.92 -20.39
N ALA A 423 2.36 -4.61 -20.21
CA ALA A 423 3.65 -4.06 -19.83
C ALA A 423 4.14 -4.64 -18.49
N VAL A 424 3.29 -4.67 -17.46
CA VAL A 424 3.67 -5.21 -16.14
C VAL A 424 3.94 -6.71 -16.20
N MET A 425 3.14 -7.48 -16.93
CA MET A 425 3.38 -8.92 -17.11
C MET A 425 4.70 -9.18 -17.84
N VAL A 426 4.96 -8.49 -18.96
CA VAL A 426 6.21 -8.66 -19.72
C VAL A 426 7.41 -8.24 -18.89
N LEU A 427 7.38 -7.07 -18.24
CA LEU A 427 8.48 -6.61 -17.38
C LEU A 427 8.78 -7.61 -16.26
N ASN A 428 7.75 -8.13 -15.59
CA ASN A 428 7.95 -9.10 -14.50
C ASN A 428 8.39 -10.47 -15.00
N LEU A 429 7.95 -10.93 -16.18
CA LEU A 429 8.45 -12.17 -16.77
C LEU A 429 9.91 -12.06 -17.20
N LEU A 430 10.29 -10.95 -17.84
CA LEU A 430 11.69 -10.66 -18.18
C LEU A 430 12.54 -10.55 -16.91
N TRP A 431 12.00 -9.95 -15.85
CA TRP A 431 12.65 -9.89 -14.54
C TRP A 431 12.85 -11.28 -13.95
N VAL A 432 11.83 -12.14 -13.95
CA VAL A 432 11.96 -13.54 -13.51
C VAL A 432 13.04 -14.27 -14.30
N ILE A 433 13.08 -14.12 -15.63
CA ILE A 433 14.11 -14.73 -16.48
C ILE A 433 15.51 -14.21 -16.11
N GLY A 434 15.67 -12.89 -15.95
CA GLY A 434 16.93 -12.27 -15.55
C GLY A 434 17.41 -12.74 -14.18
N LEU A 435 16.51 -12.77 -13.19
CA LEU A 435 16.80 -13.29 -11.86
C LEU A 435 17.16 -14.78 -11.89
N SER A 436 16.47 -15.56 -12.71
CA SER A 436 16.72 -17.00 -12.87
C SER A 436 18.08 -17.28 -13.49
N PHE A 437 18.46 -16.51 -14.51
CA PHE A 437 19.78 -16.59 -15.12
C PHE A 437 20.88 -16.27 -14.11
N PHE A 438 20.70 -15.20 -13.33
CA PHE A 438 21.64 -14.84 -12.27
C PHE A 438 21.75 -15.93 -11.20
N TYR A 439 20.61 -16.47 -10.74
CA TYR A 439 20.58 -17.55 -9.74
C TYR A 439 21.37 -18.78 -10.22
N LEU A 440 21.11 -19.24 -11.44
CA LEU A 440 21.81 -20.39 -12.04
C LEU A 440 23.29 -20.12 -12.32
N TRP A 441 23.65 -18.87 -12.67
CA TRP A 441 25.04 -18.46 -12.84
C TRP A 441 25.79 -18.47 -11.50
N SER A 442 25.23 -17.85 -10.47
CA SER A 442 25.85 -17.83 -9.13
C SER A 442 25.90 -19.21 -8.48
N PHE A 443 24.97 -20.12 -8.77
CA PHE A 443 25.04 -21.52 -8.35
C PHE A 443 26.33 -22.23 -8.82
N LYS A 444 26.87 -21.86 -9.98
CA LYS A 444 28.16 -22.40 -10.45
C LYS A 444 29.37 -21.84 -9.70
N SER A 445 29.20 -20.76 -8.94
CA SER A 445 30.27 -20.03 -8.27
C SER A 445 30.23 -20.13 -6.74
N GLY A 446 29.22 -20.77 -6.13
CA GLY A 446 29.08 -20.90 -4.68
C GLY A 446 27.68 -21.35 -4.21
N SER A 447 27.41 -21.26 -2.89
CA SER A 447 26.18 -21.73 -2.22
C SER A 447 24.89 -21.06 -2.75
N GLN A 448 23.80 -21.83 -2.83
CA GLN A 448 22.47 -21.44 -3.34
C GLN A 448 21.89 -20.18 -2.68
N ILE A 449 22.14 -19.98 -1.40
CA ILE A 449 21.57 -18.87 -0.62
C ILE A 449 22.36 -17.58 -0.83
N SER A 450 23.66 -17.69 -1.07
CA SER A 450 24.52 -16.54 -1.38
C SER A 450 24.08 -15.84 -2.68
N ALA A 451 23.72 -16.60 -3.72
CA ALA A 451 23.23 -16.11 -5.00
C ALA A 451 21.94 -15.28 -4.87
N TYR A 452 20.93 -15.86 -4.24
CA TYR A 452 19.64 -15.21 -4.00
C TYR A 452 19.77 -14.01 -3.04
N GLY A 453 20.65 -14.14 -2.04
CA GLY A 453 20.97 -13.12 -1.05
C GLY A 453 21.70 -11.91 -1.62
N ILE A 454 22.62 -12.10 -2.56
CA ILE A 454 23.32 -11.00 -3.24
C ILE A 454 22.35 -10.26 -4.17
N LEU A 455 21.52 -10.98 -4.92
CA LEU A 455 20.60 -10.42 -5.90
C LEU A 455 19.48 -9.56 -5.26
N ASN A 456 18.81 -10.11 -4.23
CA ASN A 456 17.82 -9.35 -3.46
C ASN A 456 18.48 -8.34 -2.54
N GLY A 457 19.67 -8.64 -2.03
CA GLY A 457 20.51 -7.71 -1.29
C GLY A 457 20.75 -6.45 -2.11
N VAL A 458 21.20 -6.52 -3.36
CA VAL A 458 21.43 -5.32 -4.18
C VAL A 458 20.13 -4.56 -4.46
N LEU A 459 19.01 -5.25 -4.73
CA LEU A 459 17.74 -4.58 -5.04
C LEU A 459 17.10 -3.89 -3.81
N TYR A 460 17.23 -4.47 -2.62
CA TYR A 460 16.57 -3.95 -1.42
C TYR A 460 17.52 -3.26 -0.45
N ALA A 461 18.82 -3.59 -0.41
CA ALA A 461 19.75 -3.14 0.63
C ALA A 461 19.86 -1.62 0.69
N PHE A 462 19.85 -0.92 -0.44
CA PHE A 462 19.92 0.54 -0.42
C PHE A 462 18.70 1.14 0.31
N SER A 463 17.49 0.82 -0.15
CA SER A 463 16.26 1.29 0.51
C SER A 463 16.18 0.82 1.96
N PHE A 464 16.60 -0.41 2.20
CA PHE A 464 16.58 -1.04 3.51
C PHE A 464 17.51 -0.32 4.51
N PHE A 465 18.74 -0.05 4.08
CA PHE A 465 19.73 0.71 4.84
C PHE A 465 19.23 2.12 5.16
N ILE A 466 18.71 2.83 4.15
CA ILE A 466 18.13 4.17 4.33
C ILE A 466 16.97 4.14 5.32
N GLN A 467 16.13 3.10 5.27
CA GLN A 467 15.00 2.93 6.18
C GLN A 467 15.44 2.73 7.63
N ILE A 468 16.42 1.85 7.87
CA ILE A 468 16.94 1.59 9.20
C ILE A 468 17.65 2.81 9.77
N VAL A 469 18.58 3.41 9.02
CA VAL A 469 19.31 4.60 9.47
C VAL A 469 18.34 5.75 9.71
N GLY A 470 17.41 5.99 8.78
CA GLY A 470 16.41 7.05 8.91
C GLY A 470 15.49 6.86 10.12
N MET A 471 15.04 5.63 10.39
CA MET A 471 14.29 5.30 11.60
C MET A 471 15.11 5.53 12.87
N THR A 472 16.36 5.06 12.90
CA THR A 472 17.25 5.23 14.06
C THR A 472 17.48 6.70 14.36
N VAL A 473 17.83 7.49 13.35
CA VAL A 473 18.04 8.94 13.50
C VAL A 473 16.75 9.61 14.00
N TYR A 474 15.61 9.29 13.40
CA TYR A 474 14.33 9.85 13.82
C TYR A 474 14.03 9.53 15.29
N ARG A 475 14.26 8.28 15.72
CA ARG A 475 14.01 7.82 17.08
C ARG A 475 14.97 8.41 18.10
N VAL A 476 16.24 8.59 17.74
CA VAL A 476 17.22 9.28 18.59
C VAL A 476 16.84 10.74 18.75
N GLN A 477 16.49 11.45 17.66
CA GLN A 477 15.99 12.82 17.72
C GLN A 477 14.73 12.93 18.58
N ASP A 478 13.80 11.99 18.45
CA ASP A 478 12.59 11.90 19.27
C ASP A 478 12.92 11.72 20.76
N GLY A 479 13.86 10.83 21.08
CA GLY A 479 14.32 10.58 22.44
C GLY A 479 14.97 11.82 23.08
N VAL A 480 15.84 12.51 22.33
CA VAL A 480 16.48 13.75 22.78
C VAL A 480 15.42 14.85 23.01
N HIS A 481 14.46 15.00 22.10
CA HIS A 481 13.38 15.99 22.25
C HIS A 481 12.52 15.73 23.49
N ARG A 482 12.15 14.47 23.75
CA ARG A 482 11.40 14.09 24.96
C ARG A 482 12.19 14.33 26.22
N LEU A 483 13.48 14.01 26.22
CA LEU A 483 14.35 14.27 27.36
C LEU A 483 14.45 15.78 27.63
N GLY A 484 14.63 16.58 26.57
CA GLY A 484 14.61 18.04 26.65
C GLY A 484 13.31 18.57 27.24
N LYS A 485 12.15 18.14 26.73
CA LYS A 485 10.83 18.52 27.28
C LYS A 485 10.66 18.13 28.76
N LYS A 486 11.25 17.02 29.19
CA LYS A 486 11.18 16.57 30.59
C LYS A 486 12.10 17.39 31.52
N ILE A 487 13.27 17.78 31.04
CA ILE A 487 14.27 18.53 31.83
C ILE A 487 13.89 20.02 31.91
N TYR A 488 13.58 20.63 30.77
CA TYR A 488 13.38 22.08 30.64
C TYR A 488 11.89 22.48 30.69
N GLY A 489 10.99 21.51 30.81
CA GLY A 489 9.55 21.73 30.69
C GLY A 489 9.11 21.95 29.24
N THR A 490 7.81 22.12 29.06
CA THR A 490 7.23 22.57 27.78
C THR A 490 6.68 23.96 28.00
N GLU A 491 7.29 24.97 27.39
CA GLU A 491 6.59 26.24 27.27
C GLU A 491 5.34 26.01 26.41
N LYS A 492 4.17 26.40 26.93
CA LYS A 492 2.96 26.44 26.10
C LYS A 492 3.29 27.30 24.88
N PRO A 493 2.99 26.82 23.65
CA PRO A 493 3.16 27.62 22.45
C PRO A 493 2.44 28.96 22.66
N TYR A 494 3.02 30.06 22.17
CA TYR A 494 2.52 31.42 22.40
C TYR A 494 1.01 31.59 22.12
N TYR A 495 0.46 30.85 21.16
CA TYR A 495 -0.96 30.86 20.79
C TYR A 495 -1.89 30.00 21.66
N VAL A 496 -1.34 29.21 22.59
CA VAL A 496 -2.08 28.42 23.59
C VAL A 496 -2.10 29.14 24.95
N ARG A 497 -1.24 30.14 25.14
CA ARG A 497 -1.25 30.98 26.34
C ARG A 497 -2.55 31.79 26.36
N SER A 498 -3.26 31.78 27.49
CA SER A 498 -4.46 32.62 27.67
C SER A 498 -4.11 34.10 27.46
N ALA A 499 -5.10 34.98 27.26
CA ALA A 499 -4.82 36.41 27.15
C ALA A 499 -4.13 36.96 28.41
N ASP A 500 -4.33 36.33 29.57
CA ASP A 500 -3.68 36.69 30.84
C ASP A 500 -2.28 36.06 31.01
N GLU A 501 -1.94 35.02 30.23
CA GLU A 501 -0.61 34.38 30.18
C GLU A 501 0.29 34.98 29.06
N ARG A 502 -0.23 35.92 28.27
CA ARG A 502 0.45 36.62 27.16
C ARG A 502 0.82 38.04 27.57
#